data_AF-A0A319B5J6-F1
#
_entry.id   AF-A0A319B5J6-F1
#
_cell.length_a   1.000
_cell.length_b   1.000
_cell.length_c   1.000
_cell.angle_alpha   90.00
_cell.angle_beta   90.00
_cell.angle_gamma   90.00
#
_symmetry.space_group_name_H-M   'P 1'
#
loop_
_entity.id
_entity.type
_entity.pdbx_description
1 polymer ?
#
loop_
_entity_poly.entity_id
_entity_poly.type
_entity_poly.pdbx_seq_one_letter_code
_entity_poly.pdbx_strand_id
1 'polypeptide(L)'
;MRPNIPQLSEQQVQVTYHQEATALLEYLGQAQHPDYGFGAVSGSIYDTAWVSMVEKPLTGSKTAWAFIECFEFLLKAQCEDGGWDTDAVLFDRIACTLAGLLALKKHLNQEKDNMTREALDNRVSRATHFLRQALPKLPAAVAYELPIGAELWLPKMLELIEEEDIHLDNECVLAWILPARDKRISRFSIETFYERGFTSVAHSLEGLIGYADFSRVSRLKSCGSMMGSPSATAAYLIYSETWDADAEAYIRRALNSPYAGQNGGVPSTYPTTAFEASWVRGNFPFSFLCSQSSSTFLASSTIPS
;
A
#
# COMPACT_ATOMS: atom_id res chain seq x y z
N MET A 1 39.91 17.35 -23.99
CA MET A 1 39.65 18.48 -23.07
C MET A 1 38.62 18.04 -22.06
N ARG A 2 38.97 17.96 -20.76
CA ARG A 2 37.96 17.81 -19.70
C ARG A 2 37.26 19.17 -19.52
N PRO A 3 35.93 19.22 -19.37
CA PRO A 3 35.24 20.47 -19.13
C PRO A 3 35.71 21.07 -17.79
N ASN A 4 35.94 22.38 -17.80
CA ASN A 4 36.39 23.15 -16.65
C ASN A 4 35.17 23.37 -15.73
N ILE A 5 35.04 22.59 -14.65
CA ILE A 5 33.98 22.76 -13.66
C ILE A 5 34.45 23.86 -12.70
N PRO A 6 33.73 24.99 -12.56
CA PRO A 6 34.11 26.05 -11.64
C PRO A 6 34.09 25.54 -10.19
N GLN A 7 35.18 25.72 -9.45
CA GLN A 7 35.21 25.48 -8.00
C GLN A 7 34.57 26.68 -7.29
N LEU A 8 33.37 26.48 -6.73
CA LEU A 8 32.70 27.46 -5.88
C LEU A 8 33.44 27.55 -4.53
N SER A 9 33.52 28.75 -3.94
CA SER A 9 34.14 28.93 -2.62
C SER A 9 33.28 28.28 -1.52
N GLU A 10 33.89 27.82 -0.42
CA GLU A 10 33.16 27.16 0.68
C GLU A 10 32.00 28.01 1.23
N GLN A 11 32.16 29.34 1.26
CA GLN A 11 31.09 30.26 1.65
C GLN A 11 29.95 30.31 0.62
N GLN A 12 30.24 30.29 -0.69
CA GLN A 12 29.22 30.21 -1.73
C GLN A 12 28.47 28.87 -1.67
N VAL A 13 29.21 27.77 -1.47
CA VAL A 13 28.67 26.43 -1.31
C VAL A 13 27.73 26.35 -0.09
N GLN A 14 28.13 26.90 1.07
CA GLN A 14 27.27 26.94 2.26
C GLN A 14 26.02 27.82 2.10
N VAL A 15 26.13 28.97 1.41
CA VAL A 15 24.98 29.85 1.13
C VAL A 15 23.98 29.17 0.21
N THR A 16 24.44 28.44 -0.81
CA THR A 16 23.56 27.66 -1.70
C THR A 16 22.84 26.54 -0.94
N TYR A 17 23.52 25.83 -0.04
CA TYR A 17 22.88 24.77 0.75
C TYR A 17 21.87 25.28 1.77
N HIS A 18 22.12 26.44 2.40
CA HIS A 18 21.12 27.06 3.28
C HIS A 18 19.86 27.42 2.51
N GLN A 19 20.00 27.94 1.29
CA GLN A 19 18.86 28.26 0.41
C GLN A 19 18.10 27.00 0.00
N GLU A 20 18.77 25.92 -0.40
CA GLU A 20 18.14 24.64 -0.73
C GLU A 20 17.42 24.01 0.46
N ALA A 21 18.04 24.03 1.66
CA ALA A 21 17.42 23.57 2.89
C ALA A 21 16.17 24.40 3.25
N THR A 22 16.24 25.71 3.06
CA THR A 22 15.11 26.62 3.32
C THR A 22 13.96 26.34 2.34
N ALA A 23 14.26 26.20 1.04
CA ALA A 23 13.27 25.87 0.02
C ALA A 23 12.61 24.51 0.27
N LEU A 24 13.37 23.50 0.72
CA LEU A 24 12.82 22.20 1.08
C LEU A 24 11.91 22.27 2.31
N LEU A 25 12.30 23.03 3.34
CA LEU A 25 11.47 23.23 4.53
C LEU A 25 10.20 24.02 4.23
N GLU A 26 10.29 25.04 3.37
CA GLU A 26 9.13 25.80 2.88
C GLU A 26 8.18 24.91 2.07
N TYR A 27 8.72 24.08 1.19
CA TYR A 27 7.95 23.10 0.42
C TYR A 27 7.24 22.08 1.34
N LEU A 28 7.96 21.49 2.30
CA LEU A 28 7.37 20.56 3.27
C LEU A 28 6.32 21.24 4.15
N GLY A 29 6.54 22.50 4.54
CA GLY A 29 5.58 23.29 5.30
C GLY A 29 4.33 23.64 4.51
N GLN A 30 4.45 23.96 3.22
CA GLN A 30 3.32 24.23 2.32
C GLN A 30 2.53 22.98 1.96
N ALA A 31 3.19 21.83 1.87
CA ALA A 31 2.57 20.55 1.57
C ALA A 31 1.93 19.87 2.80
N GLN A 32 2.10 20.45 3.99
CA GLN A 32 1.54 19.95 5.23
C GLN A 32 0.07 20.39 5.41
N HIS A 33 -0.86 19.44 5.37
CA HIS A 33 -2.25 19.72 5.75
C HIS A 33 -2.36 19.87 7.29
N PRO A 34 -3.07 20.88 7.82
CA PRO A 34 -3.14 21.15 9.26
C PRO A 34 -3.64 19.96 10.08
N ASP A 35 -4.60 19.21 9.56
CA ASP A 35 -5.15 18.04 10.26
C ASP A 35 -4.45 16.72 9.93
N TYR A 36 -3.75 16.61 8.79
CA TYR A 36 -3.41 15.31 8.17
C TYR A 36 -1.94 15.19 7.75
N GLY A 37 -1.19 16.28 7.82
CA GLY A 37 0.23 16.35 7.48
C GLY A 37 0.51 16.19 5.99
N PHE A 38 1.68 15.65 5.66
CA PHE A 38 2.20 15.46 4.31
C PHE A 38 2.45 13.98 4.03
N GLY A 39 2.37 13.57 2.76
CA GLY A 39 2.81 12.26 2.31
C GLY A 39 3.02 12.21 0.81
N ALA A 40 4.23 11.82 0.40
CA ALA A 40 4.65 11.69 -0.99
C ALA A 40 4.55 10.26 -1.54
N VAL A 41 3.97 9.34 -0.77
CA VAL A 41 3.76 7.95 -1.19
C VAL A 41 2.84 7.89 -2.41
N SER A 42 3.23 7.09 -3.41
CA SER A 42 2.45 6.85 -4.62
C SER A 42 1.19 6.03 -4.35
N GLY A 43 0.26 6.03 -5.31
CA GLY A 43 -0.93 5.19 -5.24
C GLY A 43 -0.57 3.70 -5.18
N SER A 44 -1.25 2.96 -4.32
CA SER A 44 -1.18 1.51 -4.18
C SER A 44 -2.39 0.88 -4.84
N ILE A 45 -2.18 0.05 -5.86
CA ILE A 45 -3.28 -0.68 -6.51
C ILE A 45 -3.96 -1.63 -5.53
N TYR A 46 -3.19 -2.34 -4.71
CA TYR A 46 -3.71 -3.29 -3.72
C TYR A 46 -4.67 -2.60 -2.74
N ASP A 47 -4.25 -1.47 -2.16
CA ASP A 47 -5.07 -0.73 -1.20
C ASP A 47 -6.27 -0.07 -1.87
N THR A 48 -6.09 0.46 -3.08
CA THR A 48 -7.19 1.06 -3.85
C THR A 48 -8.25 0.02 -4.20
N ALA A 49 -7.84 -1.21 -4.51
CA ALA A 49 -8.75 -2.32 -4.74
C ALA A 49 -9.58 -2.66 -3.50
N TRP A 50 -8.94 -2.81 -2.34
CA TRP A 50 -9.65 -3.01 -1.07
C TRP A 50 -10.64 -1.90 -0.76
N VAL A 51 -10.24 -0.63 -0.91
CA VAL A 51 -11.11 0.51 -0.67
C VAL A 51 -12.31 0.53 -1.62
N SER A 52 -12.12 0.13 -2.88
CA SER A 52 -13.21 0.12 -3.87
C SER A 52 -14.32 -0.88 -3.56
N MET A 53 -14.07 -1.86 -2.68
CA MET A 53 -15.04 -2.88 -2.26
C MET A 53 -15.86 -2.47 -1.02
N VAL A 54 -15.68 -1.26 -0.49
CA VAL A 54 -16.42 -0.83 0.70
C VAL A 54 -17.84 -0.40 0.31
N GLU A 55 -18.82 -1.11 0.85
CA GLU A 55 -20.24 -0.77 0.75
C GLU A 55 -20.72 -0.01 1.98
N LYS A 56 -21.33 1.16 1.76
CA LYS A 56 -21.96 1.94 2.81
C LYS A 56 -23.45 1.61 2.90
N PRO A 57 -23.96 1.24 4.09
CA PRO A 57 -25.40 1.12 4.32
C PRO A 57 -26.11 2.46 4.09
N LEU A 58 -27.20 2.43 3.34
CA LEU A 58 -28.11 3.57 3.13
C LEU A 58 -29.43 3.34 3.89
N THR A 59 -30.32 4.33 3.88
CA THR A 59 -31.65 4.19 4.50
C THR A 59 -32.42 3.00 3.89
N GLY A 60 -32.87 2.08 4.76
CA GLY A 60 -33.51 0.82 4.35
C GLY A 60 -32.50 -0.31 4.18
N SER A 61 -32.84 -1.35 3.39
CA SER A 61 -31.94 -2.47 3.08
C SER A 61 -31.07 -2.21 1.84
N LYS A 62 -30.73 -0.96 1.56
CA LYS A 62 -29.94 -0.57 0.37
C LYS A 62 -28.50 -0.28 0.78
N THR A 63 -27.56 -0.62 -0.08
CA THR A 63 -26.13 -0.27 0.04
C THR A 63 -25.68 0.50 -1.21
N ALA A 64 -24.55 1.20 -1.09
CA ALA A 64 -23.85 1.80 -2.22
C ALA A 64 -22.34 1.77 -2.00
N TRP A 65 -21.57 1.69 -3.09
CA TRP A 65 -20.12 1.82 -3.04
C TRP A 65 -19.71 3.15 -2.43
N ALA A 66 -18.98 3.11 -1.31
CA ALA A 66 -18.57 4.30 -0.58
C ALA A 66 -17.52 5.11 -1.36
N PHE A 67 -16.65 4.44 -2.13
CA PHE A 67 -15.49 5.02 -2.80
C PHE A 67 -15.43 4.57 -4.27
N ILE A 68 -16.43 4.96 -5.06
CA ILE A 68 -16.52 4.55 -6.47
C ILE A 68 -15.34 5.05 -7.32
N GLU A 69 -14.75 6.19 -6.95
CA GLU A 69 -13.56 6.74 -7.59
C GLU A 69 -12.36 5.78 -7.57
N CYS A 70 -12.24 4.95 -6.52
CA CYS A 70 -11.23 3.90 -6.44
C CYS A 70 -11.45 2.82 -7.50
N PHE A 71 -12.72 2.45 -7.73
CA PHE A 71 -13.04 1.46 -8.75
C PHE A 71 -12.77 1.99 -10.16
N GLU A 72 -13.14 3.24 -10.42
CA GLU A 72 -12.85 3.90 -11.71
C GLU A 72 -11.35 3.98 -11.98
N PHE A 73 -10.55 4.25 -10.95
CA PHE A 73 -9.09 4.21 -11.04
C PHE A 73 -8.60 2.81 -11.45
N LEU A 74 -9.07 1.75 -10.78
CA LEU A 74 -8.67 0.37 -11.10
C LEU A 74 -9.01 -0.02 -12.54
N LEU A 75 -10.17 0.38 -13.04
CA LEU A 75 -10.59 0.11 -14.42
C LEU A 75 -9.62 0.73 -15.44
N LYS A 76 -9.10 1.92 -15.13
CA LYS A 76 -8.12 2.63 -15.98
C LYS A 76 -6.71 2.04 -15.84
N ALA A 77 -6.36 1.55 -14.66
CA ALA A 77 -5.02 1.07 -14.32
C ALA A 77 -4.75 -0.39 -14.74
N GLN A 78 -5.76 -1.16 -15.15
CA GLN A 78 -5.54 -2.55 -15.57
C GLN A 78 -4.70 -2.61 -16.86
N CYS A 79 -3.66 -3.42 -16.84
CA CYS A 79 -2.74 -3.59 -17.95
C CYS A 79 -3.36 -4.47 -19.06
N GLU A 80 -2.74 -4.43 -20.25
CA GLU A 80 -3.16 -5.24 -21.41
C GLU A 80 -3.07 -6.74 -21.13
N ASP A 81 -2.03 -7.16 -20.38
CA ASP A 81 -1.83 -8.56 -19.96
C ASP A 81 -2.83 -9.05 -18.90
N GLY A 82 -3.72 -8.17 -18.43
CA GLY A 82 -4.76 -8.47 -17.45
C GLY A 82 -4.36 -8.23 -16.01
N GLY A 83 -3.06 -8.08 -15.72
CA GLY A 83 -2.57 -7.74 -14.40
C GLY A 83 -2.68 -6.25 -14.08
N TRP A 84 -2.10 -5.87 -12.95
CA TRP A 84 -1.87 -4.48 -12.59
C TRP A 84 -0.39 -4.25 -12.28
N ASP A 85 0.00 -2.98 -12.36
CA ASP A 85 1.32 -2.47 -11.98
C ASP A 85 2.48 -3.14 -12.73
N THR A 86 2.65 -2.84 -14.02
CA THR A 86 3.67 -3.49 -14.86
C THR A 86 5.10 -3.30 -14.37
N ASP A 87 5.37 -2.24 -13.61
CA ASP A 87 6.71 -1.87 -13.14
C ASP A 87 7.04 -2.51 -11.78
N ALA A 88 6.05 -3.09 -11.10
CA ALA A 88 6.23 -3.75 -9.83
C ALA A 88 6.90 -5.13 -9.95
N VAL A 89 7.52 -5.57 -8.85
CA VAL A 89 8.06 -6.93 -8.75
C VAL A 89 6.93 -7.96 -8.81
N LEU A 90 7.25 -9.18 -9.24
CA LEU A 90 6.23 -10.22 -9.51
C LEU A 90 5.29 -10.47 -8.32
N PHE A 91 5.81 -10.42 -7.08
CA PHE A 91 4.98 -10.57 -5.88
C PHE A 91 3.91 -9.48 -5.80
N ASP A 92 4.31 -8.21 -5.91
CA ASP A 92 3.40 -7.06 -5.84
C ASP A 92 2.41 -7.07 -7.00
N ARG A 93 2.85 -7.44 -8.21
CA ARG A 93 1.94 -7.63 -9.35
C ARG A 93 0.87 -8.67 -9.07
N ILE A 94 1.23 -9.80 -8.46
CA ILE A 94 0.27 -10.83 -8.05
C ILE A 94 -0.66 -10.31 -6.97
N ALA A 95 -0.14 -9.64 -5.93
CA ALA A 95 -0.94 -9.05 -4.85
C ALA A 95 -1.98 -8.06 -5.39
N CYS A 96 -1.53 -7.08 -6.19
CA CYS A 96 -2.37 -6.09 -6.85
C CYS A 96 -3.41 -6.74 -7.76
N THR A 97 -3.04 -7.78 -8.51
CA THR A 97 -3.98 -8.46 -9.41
C THR A 97 -5.00 -9.33 -8.66
N LEU A 98 -4.63 -9.96 -7.55
CA LEU A 98 -5.59 -10.67 -6.67
C LEU A 98 -6.63 -9.69 -6.12
N ALA A 99 -6.19 -8.55 -5.58
CA ALA A 99 -7.10 -7.54 -5.05
C ALA A 99 -7.96 -6.91 -6.14
N GLY A 100 -7.37 -6.58 -7.30
CA GLY A 100 -8.08 -6.05 -8.46
C GLY A 100 -9.13 -7.03 -9.00
N LEU A 101 -8.81 -8.33 -9.09
CA LEU A 101 -9.74 -9.37 -9.51
C LEU A 101 -10.94 -9.47 -8.56
N LEU A 102 -10.68 -9.52 -7.25
CA LEU A 102 -11.74 -9.57 -6.24
C LEU A 102 -12.65 -8.33 -6.35
N ALA A 103 -12.07 -7.13 -6.47
CA ALA A 103 -12.83 -5.89 -6.64
C ALA A 103 -13.70 -5.89 -7.90
N LEU A 104 -13.14 -6.27 -9.06
CA LEU A 104 -13.91 -6.41 -10.31
C LEU A 104 -15.11 -7.33 -10.13
N LYS A 105 -14.90 -8.46 -9.45
CA LYS A 105 -15.94 -9.48 -9.26
C LYS A 105 -17.05 -9.02 -8.32
N LYS A 106 -16.71 -8.35 -7.20
CA LYS A 106 -17.68 -7.72 -6.30
C LYS A 106 -18.56 -6.69 -7.03
N HIS A 107 -17.96 -5.82 -7.84
CA HIS A 107 -18.69 -4.82 -8.65
C HIS A 107 -19.56 -5.48 -9.73
N LEU A 108 -19.03 -6.47 -10.45
CA LEU A 108 -19.77 -7.23 -11.46
C LEU A 108 -21.04 -7.90 -10.90
N ASN A 109 -20.98 -8.43 -9.68
CA ASN A 109 -22.13 -9.08 -9.05
C ASN A 109 -23.28 -8.09 -8.75
N GLN A 110 -22.98 -6.80 -8.62
CA GLN A 110 -23.98 -5.74 -8.39
C GLN A 110 -24.39 -4.99 -9.66
N GLU A 111 -23.61 -5.09 -10.73
CA GLU A 111 -23.87 -4.41 -12.00
C GLU A 111 -25.10 -5.01 -12.70
N LYS A 112 -25.96 -4.13 -13.23
CA LYS A 112 -27.21 -4.49 -13.91
C LYS A 112 -27.18 -4.17 -15.40
N ASP A 113 -26.33 -3.24 -15.83
CA ASP A 113 -26.19 -2.91 -17.24
C ASP A 113 -25.41 -4.01 -17.98
N ASN A 114 -26.03 -4.60 -19.01
CA ASN A 114 -25.44 -5.73 -19.73
C ASN A 114 -24.11 -5.39 -20.42
N MET A 115 -23.97 -4.18 -20.96
CA MET A 115 -22.74 -3.78 -21.65
C MET A 115 -21.59 -3.58 -20.68
N THR A 116 -21.86 -2.95 -19.53
CA THR A 116 -20.88 -2.83 -18.45
C THR A 116 -20.51 -4.20 -17.88
N ARG A 117 -21.49 -5.10 -17.70
CA ARG A 117 -21.22 -6.48 -17.25
C ARG A 117 -20.27 -7.20 -18.19
N GLU A 118 -20.51 -7.17 -19.51
CA GLU A 118 -19.63 -7.81 -20.50
C GLU A 118 -18.21 -7.23 -20.46
N ALA A 119 -18.09 -5.90 -20.32
CA ALA A 119 -16.80 -5.24 -20.19
C ALA A 119 -16.06 -5.67 -18.90
N LEU A 120 -16.77 -5.79 -17.78
CA LEU A 120 -16.21 -6.28 -16.51
C LEU A 120 -15.83 -7.76 -16.59
N ASP A 121 -16.66 -8.61 -17.18
CA ASP A 121 -16.39 -10.04 -17.40
C ASP A 121 -15.11 -10.26 -18.21
N ASN A 122 -14.89 -9.44 -19.25
CA ASN A 122 -13.63 -9.47 -20.00
C ASN A 122 -12.43 -9.17 -19.08
N ARG A 123 -12.52 -8.12 -18.26
CA ARG A 123 -11.46 -7.70 -17.33
C ARG A 123 -11.17 -8.76 -16.28
N VAL A 124 -12.21 -9.38 -15.72
CA VAL A 124 -12.12 -10.53 -14.80
C VAL A 124 -11.40 -11.70 -15.47
N SER A 125 -11.77 -12.01 -16.72
CA SER A 125 -11.16 -13.11 -17.48
C SER A 125 -9.67 -12.88 -17.73
N ARG A 126 -9.26 -11.66 -18.10
CA ARG A 126 -7.83 -11.34 -18.30
C ARG A 126 -7.03 -11.41 -17.00
N ALA A 127 -7.56 -10.86 -15.90
CA ALA A 127 -6.92 -10.92 -14.58
C ALA A 127 -6.78 -12.37 -14.08
N THR A 128 -7.81 -13.18 -14.27
CA THR A 128 -7.79 -14.62 -13.97
C THR A 128 -6.72 -15.34 -14.78
N HIS A 129 -6.63 -15.05 -16.09
CA HIS A 129 -5.61 -15.62 -16.96
C HIS A 129 -4.19 -15.28 -16.50
N PHE A 130 -3.93 -14.00 -16.19
CA PHE A 130 -2.65 -13.55 -15.64
C PHE A 130 -2.29 -14.32 -14.37
N LEU A 131 -3.22 -14.42 -13.42
CA LEU A 131 -2.99 -15.06 -12.12
C LEU A 131 -2.69 -16.56 -12.27
N ARG A 132 -3.40 -17.28 -13.13
CA ARG A 132 -3.12 -18.71 -13.40
C ARG A 132 -1.69 -18.94 -13.92
N GLN A 133 -1.13 -17.98 -14.65
CA GLN A 133 0.25 -18.06 -15.15
C GLN A 133 1.29 -17.59 -14.12
N ALA A 134 0.93 -16.63 -13.27
CA ALA A 134 1.85 -15.96 -12.34
C ALA A 134 1.95 -16.69 -11.00
N LEU A 135 0.84 -17.19 -10.45
CA LEU A 135 0.77 -17.83 -9.13
C LEU A 135 1.76 -18.99 -8.95
N PRO A 136 1.93 -19.93 -9.91
CA PRO A 136 2.90 -21.02 -9.74
C PRO A 136 4.36 -20.56 -9.58
N LYS A 137 4.68 -19.33 -9.99
CA LYS A 137 6.02 -18.73 -9.91
C LYS A 137 6.26 -17.99 -8.59
N LEU A 138 5.20 -17.74 -7.82
CA LEU A 138 5.25 -16.93 -6.59
C LEU A 138 6.25 -17.47 -5.54
N PRO A 139 6.30 -18.78 -5.22
CA PRO A 139 7.25 -19.28 -4.22
C PRO A 139 8.72 -18.99 -4.57
N ALA A 140 9.07 -19.05 -5.85
CA ALA A 140 10.42 -18.74 -6.31
C ALA A 140 10.71 -17.23 -6.27
N ALA A 141 9.70 -16.38 -6.48
CA ALA A 141 9.85 -14.93 -6.49
C ALA A 141 10.16 -14.34 -5.11
N VAL A 142 9.75 -15.00 -4.03
CA VAL A 142 9.97 -14.57 -2.63
C VAL A 142 10.81 -15.56 -1.82
N ALA A 143 11.67 -16.32 -2.50
CA ALA A 143 12.42 -17.42 -1.88
C ALA A 143 13.29 -17.00 -0.68
N TYR A 144 13.66 -15.71 -0.58
CA TYR A 144 14.52 -15.18 0.47
C TYR A 144 13.77 -14.52 1.62
N GLU A 145 12.70 -13.77 1.32
CA GLU A 145 11.94 -13.03 2.31
C GLU A 145 10.48 -12.88 1.85
N LEU A 146 9.57 -13.24 2.75
CA LEU A 146 8.14 -13.09 2.53
C LEU A 146 7.71 -11.69 2.98
N PRO A 147 7.00 -10.92 2.12
CA PRO A 147 6.49 -9.60 2.50
C PRO A 147 5.60 -9.65 3.75
N ILE A 148 5.60 -8.54 4.49
CA ILE A 148 4.97 -8.45 5.81
C ILE A 148 3.50 -8.88 5.73
N GLY A 149 3.13 -9.88 6.53
CA GLY A 149 1.75 -10.34 6.68
C GLY A 149 1.23 -11.18 5.52
N ALA A 150 2.03 -11.41 4.46
CA ALA A 150 1.60 -12.21 3.31
C ALA A 150 1.26 -13.65 3.68
N GLU A 151 1.86 -14.19 4.75
CA GLU A 151 1.46 -15.50 5.27
C GLU A 151 0.00 -15.53 5.73
N LEU A 152 -0.59 -14.38 6.09
CA LEU A 152 -1.98 -14.27 6.53
C LEU A 152 -2.91 -13.85 5.38
N TRP A 153 -2.58 -12.77 4.67
CA TRP A 153 -3.49 -12.22 3.66
C TRP A 153 -3.51 -13.00 2.35
N LEU A 154 -2.40 -13.61 1.91
CA LEU A 154 -2.37 -14.32 0.62
C LEU A 154 -3.32 -15.54 0.61
N PRO A 155 -3.29 -16.45 1.60
CA PRO A 155 -4.27 -17.53 1.67
C PRO A 155 -5.70 -17.01 1.72
N LYS A 156 -5.94 -15.93 2.48
CA LYS A 156 -7.27 -15.35 2.62
C LYS A 156 -7.78 -14.74 1.31
N MET A 157 -6.93 -14.05 0.55
CA MET A 157 -7.30 -13.53 -0.77
C MET A 157 -7.69 -14.65 -1.74
N LEU A 158 -6.95 -15.76 -1.73
CA LEU A 158 -7.27 -16.91 -2.55
C LEU A 158 -8.61 -17.56 -2.16
N GLU A 159 -8.90 -17.64 -0.87
CA GLU A 159 -10.20 -18.10 -0.34
C GLU A 159 -11.35 -17.17 -0.76
N LEU A 160 -11.20 -15.85 -0.60
CA LEU A 160 -12.22 -14.87 -0.99
C LEU A 160 -12.51 -14.87 -2.50
N ILE A 161 -11.51 -15.18 -3.34
CA ILE A 161 -11.69 -15.30 -4.80
C ILE A 161 -12.39 -16.62 -5.15
N GLU A 162 -12.08 -17.70 -4.44
CA GLU A 162 -12.75 -18.99 -4.60
C GLU A 162 -14.24 -18.90 -4.18
N GLU A 163 -14.56 -18.15 -3.12
CA GLU A 163 -15.94 -17.82 -2.71
C GLU A 163 -16.74 -17.07 -3.78
N GLU A 164 -16.06 -16.45 -4.74
CA GLU A 164 -16.64 -15.75 -5.88
C GLU A 164 -16.70 -16.63 -7.15
N ASP A 165 -16.57 -17.95 -7.01
CA ASP A 165 -16.59 -18.97 -8.06
C ASP A 165 -15.45 -18.82 -9.10
N ILE A 166 -14.29 -18.30 -8.69
CA ILE A 166 -13.10 -18.17 -9.56
C ILE A 166 -11.99 -19.11 -9.11
N HIS A 167 -11.83 -20.20 -9.84
CA HIS A 167 -10.77 -21.18 -9.59
C HIS A 167 -9.43 -20.79 -10.22
N LEU A 168 -8.39 -20.62 -9.40
CA LEU A 168 -7.05 -20.18 -9.83
C LEU A 168 -5.99 -21.29 -9.89
N ASP A 169 -6.37 -22.56 -9.71
CA ASP A 169 -5.46 -23.71 -9.69
C ASP A 169 -4.27 -23.50 -8.71
N ASN A 170 -4.59 -22.98 -7.52
CA ASN A 170 -3.65 -22.42 -6.55
C ASN A 170 -3.15 -23.43 -5.50
N GLU A 171 -3.42 -24.73 -5.69
CA GLU A 171 -3.11 -25.81 -4.74
C GLU A 171 -1.63 -25.84 -4.33
N CYS A 172 -0.72 -25.71 -5.30
CA CYS A 172 0.72 -25.66 -5.06
C CYS A 172 1.12 -24.43 -4.24
N VAL A 173 0.48 -23.29 -4.47
CA VAL A 173 0.75 -22.03 -3.74
C VAL A 173 0.26 -22.17 -2.30
N LEU A 174 -0.95 -22.71 -2.10
CA LEU A 174 -1.52 -22.97 -0.78
C LEU A 174 -0.64 -23.94 0.01
N ALA A 175 -0.22 -25.07 -0.59
CA ALA A 175 0.68 -26.02 0.07
C ALA A 175 2.00 -25.39 0.53
N TRP A 176 2.49 -24.37 -0.18
CA TRP A 176 3.69 -23.62 0.18
C TRP A 176 3.45 -22.60 1.31
N ILE A 177 2.37 -21.81 1.25
CA ILE A 177 2.17 -20.69 2.18
C ILE A 177 1.46 -21.06 3.50
N LEU A 178 0.58 -22.07 3.48
CA LEU A 178 -0.20 -22.46 4.66
C LEU A 178 0.65 -22.87 5.87
N PRO A 179 1.77 -23.61 5.72
CA PRO A 179 2.66 -23.89 6.86
C PRO A 179 3.22 -22.62 7.53
N ALA A 180 3.50 -21.56 6.76
CA ALA A 180 3.95 -20.28 7.29
C ALA A 180 2.83 -19.56 8.04
N ARG A 181 1.60 -19.57 7.49
CA ARG A 181 0.39 -19.06 8.14
C ARG A 181 0.16 -19.74 9.48
N ASP A 182 0.13 -21.06 9.51
CA ASP A 182 -0.20 -21.84 10.70
C ASP A 182 0.86 -21.65 11.79
N LYS A 183 2.14 -21.55 11.40
CA LYS A 183 3.22 -21.18 12.31
C LYS A 183 3.04 -19.76 12.86
N ARG A 184 2.63 -18.79 12.05
CA ARG A 184 2.35 -17.41 12.49
C ARG A 184 1.19 -17.38 13.48
N ILE A 185 0.08 -18.03 13.14
CA ILE A 185 -1.13 -18.12 13.96
C ILE A 185 -0.84 -18.82 15.29
N SER A 186 -0.07 -19.92 15.31
CA SER A 186 0.28 -20.64 16.55
C SER A 186 1.04 -19.80 17.59
N ARG A 187 1.71 -18.73 17.13
CA ARG A 187 2.47 -17.79 17.97
C ARG A 187 1.70 -16.50 18.26
N PHE A 188 0.57 -16.31 17.57
CA PHE A 188 -0.25 -15.13 17.63
C PHE A 188 -1.50 -15.42 18.47
N SER A 189 -1.55 -14.83 19.67
CA SER A 189 -2.77 -14.85 20.47
C SER A 189 -3.70 -13.75 20.00
N ILE A 190 -4.87 -14.14 19.48
CA ILE A 190 -5.92 -13.19 19.07
C ILE A 190 -6.40 -12.33 20.24
N GLU A 191 -6.42 -12.88 21.45
CA GLU A 191 -6.77 -12.13 22.66
C GLU A 191 -5.72 -11.08 22.99
N THR A 192 -4.43 -11.44 22.90
CA THR A 192 -3.34 -10.47 23.09
C THR A 192 -3.35 -9.38 22.01
N PHE A 193 -3.77 -9.71 20.79
CA PHE A 193 -3.96 -8.74 19.73
C PHE A 193 -5.04 -7.71 20.10
N TYR A 194 -6.19 -8.15 20.62
CA TYR A 194 -7.24 -7.25 21.09
C TYR A 194 -6.84 -6.39 22.30
N GLU A 195 -5.99 -6.90 23.18
CA GLU A 195 -5.53 -6.17 24.36
C GLU A 195 -4.43 -5.15 24.04
N ARG A 196 -3.48 -5.51 23.17
CA ARG A 196 -2.26 -4.72 22.96
C ARG A 196 -2.27 -3.88 21.69
N GLY A 197 -3.07 -4.22 20.69
CA GLY A 197 -3.32 -3.44 19.47
C GLY A 197 -2.17 -3.27 18.47
N PHE A 198 -0.92 -3.21 18.93
CA PHE A 198 0.22 -2.83 18.10
C PHE A 198 1.06 -4.05 17.70
N THR A 199 0.59 -4.78 16.69
CA THR A 199 1.41 -5.79 16.00
C THR A 199 1.44 -5.48 14.51
N SER A 200 2.48 -5.94 13.79
CA SER A 200 2.53 -5.79 12.33
C SER A 200 1.35 -6.43 11.61
N VAL A 201 0.63 -7.35 12.26
CA VAL A 201 -0.59 -7.98 11.74
C VAL A 201 -1.74 -6.99 11.60
N ALA A 202 -1.83 -5.97 12.46
CA ALA A 202 -2.91 -4.97 12.37
C ALA A 202 -2.83 -4.10 11.10
N HIS A 203 -1.66 -4.06 10.44
CA HIS A 203 -1.48 -3.37 9.15
C HIS A 203 -1.96 -4.22 7.95
N SER A 204 -2.17 -5.53 8.14
CA SER A 204 -2.71 -6.46 7.15
C SER A 204 -3.96 -7.16 7.73
N LEU A 205 -4.88 -6.34 8.23
CA LEU A 205 -6.07 -6.81 8.97
C LEU A 205 -6.98 -7.69 8.09
N GLU A 206 -6.98 -7.46 6.78
CA GLU A 206 -7.67 -8.29 5.80
C GLU A 206 -7.21 -9.76 5.85
N GLY A 207 -5.97 -10.03 6.26
CA GLY A 207 -5.49 -11.40 6.47
C GLY A 207 -6.09 -12.11 7.68
N LEU A 208 -6.83 -11.39 8.53
CA LEU A 208 -7.52 -11.93 9.70
C LEU A 208 -9.03 -12.11 9.49
N ILE A 209 -9.55 -11.92 8.27
CA ILE A 209 -10.96 -12.17 7.95
C ILE A 209 -11.31 -13.63 8.29
N GLY A 210 -12.39 -13.83 9.05
CA GLY A 210 -12.80 -15.15 9.55
C GLY A 210 -11.99 -15.70 10.74
N TYR A 211 -10.91 -15.02 11.13
CA TYR A 211 -10.11 -15.36 12.33
C TYR A 211 -10.29 -14.35 13.47
N ALA A 212 -10.45 -13.07 13.13
CA ALA A 212 -10.72 -12.00 14.08
C ALA A 212 -12.20 -11.59 14.07
N ASP A 213 -12.75 -11.32 15.25
CA ASP A 213 -13.96 -10.53 15.47
C ASP A 213 -13.68 -9.04 15.23
N PHE A 214 -14.18 -8.51 14.12
CA PHE A 214 -14.01 -7.14 13.68
C PHE A 214 -14.73 -6.11 14.57
N SER A 215 -15.74 -6.53 15.35
CA SER A 215 -16.37 -5.65 16.35
C SER A 215 -15.39 -5.26 17.46
N ARG A 216 -14.48 -6.17 17.81
CA ARG A 216 -13.43 -5.95 18.83
C ARG A 216 -12.22 -5.22 18.27
N VAL A 217 -11.96 -5.36 16.97
CA VAL A 217 -10.86 -4.65 16.29
C VAL A 217 -11.08 -3.14 16.28
N SER A 218 -12.33 -2.66 16.35
CA SER A 218 -12.66 -1.23 16.46
C SER A 218 -11.86 -0.48 17.54
N ARG A 219 -11.51 -1.17 18.64
CA ARG A 219 -10.72 -0.63 19.76
C ARG A 219 -9.26 -0.36 19.43
N LEU A 220 -8.75 -0.98 18.36
CA LEU A 220 -7.37 -0.84 17.89
C LEU A 220 -7.18 0.35 16.94
N LYS A 221 -8.29 0.98 16.54
CA LYS A 221 -8.30 2.13 15.64
C LYS A 221 -7.54 3.31 16.26
N SER A 222 -6.66 3.92 15.47
CA SER A 222 -5.94 5.13 15.85
C SER A 222 -6.10 6.17 14.75
N CYS A 223 -6.54 7.38 15.12
CA CYS A 223 -6.81 8.48 14.19
C CYS A 223 -7.74 8.09 13.02
N GLY A 224 -8.74 7.24 13.30
CA GLY A 224 -9.67 6.71 12.30
C GLY A 224 -9.13 5.53 11.48
N SER A 225 -7.84 5.21 11.55
CA SER A 225 -7.23 4.15 10.73
C SER A 225 -6.98 2.86 11.51
N MET A 226 -6.89 1.75 10.79
CA MET A 226 -6.25 0.53 11.25
C MET A 226 -4.76 0.60 10.87
N MET A 227 -3.90 0.95 11.83
CA MET A 227 -2.43 1.04 11.64
C MET A 227 -1.97 1.89 10.44
N GLY A 228 -2.73 2.94 10.10
CA GLY A 228 -2.43 3.79 8.95
C GLY A 228 -2.48 3.06 7.60
N SER A 229 -3.13 1.89 7.50
CA SER A 229 -3.31 1.14 6.25
C SER A 229 -4.72 1.36 5.68
N PRO A 230 -4.87 1.85 4.44
CA PRO A 230 -6.17 1.95 3.79
C PRO A 230 -6.80 0.59 3.50
N SER A 231 -6.06 -0.43 3.05
CA SER A 231 -6.59 -1.80 2.88
C SER A 231 -7.12 -2.40 4.18
N ALA A 232 -6.36 -2.31 5.28
CA ALA A 232 -6.79 -2.80 6.59
C ALA A 232 -8.03 -2.03 7.10
N THR A 233 -8.08 -0.72 6.86
CA THR A 233 -9.23 0.11 7.25
C THR A 233 -10.46 -0.19 6.39
N ALA A 234 -10.28 -0.48 5.10
CA ALA A 234 -11.35 -0.94 4.21
C ALA A 234 -11.89 -2.30 4.66
N ALA A 235 -11.02 -3.27 4.95
CA ALA A 235 -11.42 -4.55 5.51
C ALA A 235 -12.21 -4.37 6.82
N TYR A 236 -11.77 -3.44 7.68
CA TYR A 236 -12.55 -3.10 8.88
C TYR A 236 -13.97 -2.61 8.55
N LEU A 237 -14.13 -1.70 7.59
CA LEU A 237 -15.45 -1.21 7.19
C LEU A 237 -16.32 -2.28 6.52
N ILE A 238 -15.73 -3.20 5.75
CA ILE A 238 -16.43 -4.28 5.05
C ILE A 238 -16.97 -5.32 6.04
N TYR A 239 -16.19 -5.67 7.07
CA TYR A 239 -16.50 -6.79 7.98
C TYR A 239 -16.99 -6.35 9.37
N SER A 240 -17.09 -5.04 9.64
CA SER A 240 -17.71 -4.51 10.86
C SER A 240 -19.24 -4.53 10.76
N GLU A 241 -19.92 -4.87 11.86
CA GLU A 241 -21.39 -4.83 11.94
C GLU A 241 -21.96 -3.41 11.88
N THR A 242 -21.18 -2.43 12.32
CA THR A 242 -21.59 -1.02 12.39
C THR A 242 -20.69 -0.15 11.52
N TRP A 243 -21.30 0.76 10.77
CA TRP A 243 -20.57 1.77 10.00
C TRP A 243 -19.79 2.71 10.92
N ASP A 244 -18.51 2.92 10.60
CA ASP A 244 -17.61 3.75 11.38
C ASP A 244 -17.22 5.01 10.59
N ALA A 245 -17.76 6.15 11.02
CA ALA A 245 -17.56 7.42 10.34
C ALA A 245 -16.10 7.92 10.41
N ASP A 246 -15.33 7.57 11.45
CA ASP A 246 -13.93 7.99 11.54
C ASP A 246 -13.05 7.21 10.56
N ALA A 247 -13.37 5.94 10.34
CA ALA A 247 -12.71 5.09 9.36
C ALA A 247 -13.03 5.50 7.92
N GLU A 248 -14.29 5.85 7.64
CA GLU A 248 -14.64 6.49 6.37
C GLU A 248 -13.86 7.81 6.18
N ALA A 249 -13.85 8.67 7.20
CA ALA A 249 -13.14 9.93 7.15
C ALA A 249 -11.64 9.71 6.91
N TYR A 250 -11.04 8.67 7.50
CA TYR A 250 -9.65 8.29 7.23
C TYR A 250 -9.40 7.96 5.76
N ILE A 251 -10.21 7.09 5.16
CA ILE A 251 -10.04 6.70 3.75
C ILE A 251 -10.24 7.92 2.83
N ARG A 252 -11.23 8.79 3.11
CA ARG A 252 -11.40 10.05 2.37
C ARG A 252 -10.17 10.95 2.44
N ARG A 253 -9.42 10.94 3.54
CA ARG A 253 -8.17 11.70 3.64
C ARG A 253 -7.06 11.07 2.80
N ALA A 254 -6.93 9.74 2.86
CA ALA A 254 -5.97 9.01 2.03
C ALA A 254 -6.23 9.27 0.53
N LEU A 255 -7.50 9.32 0.13
CA LEU A 255 -7.96 9.69 -1.22
C LEU A 255 -7.66 11.14 -1.62
N ASN A 256 -7.62 12.05 -0.66
CA ASN A 256 -7.27 13.45 -0.89
C ASN A 256 -5.77 13.72 -0.71
N SER A 257 -4.94 12.67 -0.59
CA SER A 257 -3.49 12.83 -0.50
C SER A 257 -2.93 13.42 -1.81
N PRO A 258 -1.96 14.35 -1.77
CA PRO A 258 -1.53 15.07 -2.98
C PRO A 258 -0.94 14.19 -4.09
N TYR A 259 -0.37 13.03 -3.73
CA TYR A 259 0.33 12.13 -4.64
C TYR A 259 -0.51 10.91 -5.00
N ALA A 260 -0.82 10.07 -4.02
CA ALA A 260 -1.60 8.86 -4.24
C ALA A 260 -3.07 9.14 -4.60
N GLY A 261 -3.65 10.21 -4.05
CA GLY A 261 -5.04 10.60 -4.26
C GLY A 261 -5.41 10.99 -5.70
N GLN A 262 -4.40 11.26 -6.53
CA GLN A 262 -4.64 11.67 -7.91
C GLN A 262 -5.39 10.56 -8.67
N ASN A 263 -6.50 10.94 -9.30
CA ASN A 263 -7.35 10.05 -10.10
C ASN A 263 -8.07 8.94 -9.31
N GLY A 264 -8.18 9.03 -7.98
CA GLY A 264 -8.94 8.08 -7.17
C GLY A 264 -8.11 6.94 -6.55
N GLY A 265 -6.78 7.05 -6.54
CA GLY A 265 -5.92 6.13 -5.81
C GLY A 265 -5.83 6.42 -4.31
N VAL A 266 -5.37 5.45 -3.54
CA VAL A 266 -4.93 5.64 -2.14
C VAL A 266 -3.52 5.08 -1.96
N PRO A 267 -2.71 5.63 -1.04
CA PRO A 267 -1.37 5.10 -0.76
C PRO A 267 -1.46 3.77 0.01
N SER A 268 -0.36 3.04 0.12
CA SER A 268 -0.28 1.85 0.99
C SER A 268 -0.22 2.17 2.47
N THR A 269 0.17 3.41 2.83
CA THR A 269 0.17 3.89 4.20
C THR A 269 -0.11 5.38 4.23
N TYR A 270 -0.93 5.84 5.17
CA TYR A 270 -1.23 7.25 5.37
C TYR A 270 -1.61 7.57 6.82
N PRO A 271 -1.25 8.75 7.37
CA PRO A 271 -0.30 9.71 6.83
C PRO A 271 1.16 9.26 7.05
N THR A 272 2.08 9.71 6.20
CA THR A 272 3.52 9.38 6.28
C THR A 272 4.39 10.54 6.77
N THR A 273 3.78 11.65 7.21
CA THR A 273 4.46 12.89 7.63
C THR A 273 5.62 12.66 8.57
N ALA A 274 5.43 11.88 9.64
CA ALA A 274 6.46 11.65 10.65
C ALA A 274 7.63 10.84 10.09
N PHE A 275 7.34 9.84 9.26
CA PHE A 275 8.36 9.04 8.57
C PHE A 275 9.14 9.91 7.58
N GLU A 276 8.46 10.64 6.70
CA GLU A 276 9.08 11.46 5.66
C GLU A 276 9.89 12.63 6.26
N ALA A 277 9.36 13.31 7.29
CA ALA A 277 10.11 14.35 8.00
C ALA A 277 11.38 13.79 8.68
N SER A 278 11.28 12.60 9.30
CA SER A 278 12.43 11.93 9.91
C SER A 278 13.44 11.47 8.85
N TRP A 279 12.96 10.97 7.71
CA TRP A 279 13.79 10.51 6.60
C TRP A 279 14.57 11.67 5.97
N VAL A 280 13.90 12.79 5.70
CA VAL A 280 14.54 14.02 5.22
C VAL A 280 15.59 14.48 6.21
N ARG A 281 15.23 14.58 7.50
CA ARG A 281 16.18 15.00 8.56
C ARG A 281 17.35 14.04 8.72
N GLY A 282 17.16 12.74 8.56
CA GLY A 282 18.21 11.72 8.71
C GLY A 282 19.18 11.67 7.53
N ASN A 283 18.70 11.94 6.31
CA ASN A 283 19.54 11.92 5.11
C ASN A 283 20.26 13.25 4.85
N PHE A 284 19.73 14.38 5.35
CA PHE A 284 20.39 15.69 5.26
C PHE A 284 21.82 15.72 5.85
N PRO A 285 22.10 15.19 7.06
CA PRO A 285 23.45 15.18 7.64
C PRO A 285 24.40 14.18 6.99
N PHE A 286 23.91 13.15 6.28
CA PHE A 286 24.77 12.14 5.65
C PHE A 286 25.43 12.64 4.36
N SER A 287 24.74 13.46 3.58
CA SER A 287 25.33 14.20 2.44
C SER A 287 26.40 15.22 2.90
N PHE A 288 26.31 15.66 4.15
CA PHE A 288 27.19 16.67 4.76
C PHE A 288 28.60 16.15 5.11
N LEU A 289 28.75 14.85 5.42
CA LEU A 289 30.03 14.27 5.87
C LEU A 289 30.81 13.56 4.76
N CYS A 290 30.14 13.05 3.72
CA CYS A 290 30.81 12.38 2.60
C CYS A 290 31.50 13.36 1.62
N SER A 291 31.03 14.61 1.51
CA SER A 291 31.67 15.63 0.67
C SER A 291 32.91 16.25 1.32
N GLN A 292 32.99 16.26 2.66
CA GLN A 292 34.13 16.77 3.43
C GLN A 292 35.30 15.78 3.56
N SER A 293 35.02 14.47 3.50
CA SER A 293 36.02 13.40 3.66
C SER A 293 36.74 13.01 2.36
N SER A 294 36.17 13.34 1.19
CA SER A 294 36.79 13.07 -0.11
C SER A 294 37.85 14.13 -0.50
N SER A 295 37.83 15.31 0.12
CA SER A 295 38.77 16.41 -0.14
C SER A 295 39.99 16.41 0.79
N THR A 296 39.98 15.66 1.88
CA THR A 296 41.10 15.61 2.86
C THR A 296 42.09 14.46 2.64
N PHE A 297 41.76 13.44 1.85
CA PHE A 297 42.64 12.25 1.68
C PHE A 297 43.68 12.36 0.55
N LEU A 298 43.68 13.43 -0.25
CA LEU A 298 44.62 13.62 -1.37
C LEU A 298 45.75 14.62 -1.11
N ALA A 299 45.86 15.20 0.10
CA ALA A 299 46.78 16.30 0.38
C ALA A 299 47.92 15.99 1.37
N SER A 300 48.23 14.72 1.66
CA SER A 300 49.33 14.37 2.58
C SER A 300 50.15 13.17 2.09
N SER A 301 50.88 13.35 1.00
CA SER A 301 52.01 12.47 0.65
C SER A 301 53.07 13.22 -0.16
N THR A 302 53.87 14.03 0.52
CA THR A 302 55.19 14.47 0.02
C THR A 302 56.23 14.21 1.10
N ILE A 303 57.11 13.27 0.80
CA ILE A 303 58.27 12.84 1.59
C ILE A 303 59.41 13.85 1.33
N PRO A 304 60.11 14.39 2.34
CA PRO A 304 61.29 15.20 2.11
C PRO A 304 62.55 14.32 2.00
N SER A 305 63.37 14.62 0.99
CA SER A 305 64.78 14.18 0.86
C SER A 305 65.72 15.26 1.36
#